data_AF-A0A9W9YNV2-F1
#
_entry.id   AF-A0A9W9YNV2-F1
#
_cell.length_a   1.000
_cell.length_b   1.000
_cell.length_c   1.000
_cell.angle_alpha   90.00
_cell.angle_beta   90.00
_cell.angle_gamma   90.00
#
_symmetry.space_group_name_H-M   'P 1'
#
loop_
_entity.id
_entity.type
_entity.pdbx_description
1 polymer ?
#
loop_
_entity_poly.entity_id
_entity_poly.type
_entity_poly.pdbx_seq_one_letter_code
_entity_poly.pdbx_strand_id
1 'polypeptide(L)'
;MASEGTSERVLQPMRWGLIPSWHRGDPKEFSYNMSNARSDTLLDKRSFKSPLEKGKRCVILAEGFFEWETQKGGKKQPYYIYFKKDAKVEVKEEEMSATEGGNPKGKQVLSQEPEVKKIHVKDESGTSTKVKEEDIARCGEIRLLTMAGLFDCWQAPKGSANEGEDLFSYTIITVDSSPSLKWLHNRMPAILDGEEEVRQWLDCGEVPWKKALNLVTPKDCLEWHPVSTIVNNSRNKSPECVKPIDLAQKTEKPVTGTLFSYFKRSPKKEEKMLSKEEKPSQEPSHKKTKFQ
;
A
#
# COMPACT_ATOMS: atom_id res chain seq x y z
N MET A 1 -39.56 -13.94 -13.32
CA MET A 1 -38.99 -13.21 -12.17
C MET A 1 -37.48 -13.39 -12.27
N ALA A 2 -36.76 -12.35 -12.70
CA ALA A 2 -35.31 -12.37 -12.64
C ALA A 2 -34.93 -12.31 -11.16
N SER A 3 -34.16 -13.29 -10.67
CA SER A 3 -33.60 -13.20 -9.32
C SER A 3 -32.74 -11.94 -9.27
N GLU A 4 -33.01 -11.04 -8.34
CA GLU A 4 -32.08 -9.99 -7.95
C GLU A 4 -30.81 -10.69 -7.46
N GLY A 5 -29.86 -10.90 -8.37
CA GLY A 5 -28.57 -11.47 -8.05
C GLY A 5 -27.81 -10.46 -7.21
N THR A 6 -27.87 -10.60 -5.89
CA THR A 6 -26.96 -9.89 -5.01
C THR A 6 -25.55 -10.37 -5.35
N SER A 7 -24.76 -9.53 -6.01
CA SER A 7 -23.35 -9.79 -6.30
C SER A 7 -22.60 -9.87 -4.96
N GLU A 8 -22.52 -11.07 -4.41
CA GLU A 8 -21.82 -11.33 -3.15
C GLU A 8 -20.35 -10.95 -3.30
N ARG A 9 -19.82 -10.25 -2.30
CA ARG A 9 -18.43 -9.81 -2.25
C ARG A 9 -17.71 -10.56 -1.15
N VAL A 10 -16.51 -11.06 -1.46
CA VAL A 10 -15.64 -11.73 -0.49
C VAL A 10 -14.41 -10.86 -0.22
N LEU A 11 -14.12 -10.62 1.06
CA LEU A 11 -12.87 -9.99 1.48
C LEU A 11 -11.86 -11.08 1.77
N GLN A 12 -10.75 -11.12 1.03
CA GLN A 12 -9.74 -12.15 1.15
C GLN A 12 -8.34 -11.51 1.24
N PRO A 13 -7.54 -11.84 2.28
CA PRO A 13 -6.12 -11.48 2.30
C PRO A 13 -5.38 -12.17 1.15
N MET A 14 -4.59 -11.41 0.40
CA MET A 14 -3.80 -11.92 -0.72
C MET A 14 -2.38 -11.33 -0.67
N ARG A 15 -1.41 -12.06 -1.22
CA ARG A 15 -0.03 -11.56 -1.35
C ARG A 15 0.06 -10.50 -2.44
N TRP A 16 0.63 -9.33 -2.13
CA TRP A 16 0.97 -8.33 -3.16
C TRP A 16 2.20 -8.78 -3.95
N GLY A 17 2.06 -8.83 -5.28
CA GLY A 17 3.03 -9.41 -6.19
C GLY A 17 2.47 -10.72 -6.73
N LEU A 18 1.95 -10.70 -7.96
CA LEU A 18 1.25 -11.84 -8.53
C LEU A 18 2.23 -12.99 -8.84
N ILE A 19 1.92 -14.17 -8.31
CA ILE A 19 2.55 -15.45 -8.63
C ILE A 19 1.66 -16.18 -9.62
N PRO A 20 2.09 -16.34 -10.88
CA PRO A 20 1.26 -17.02 -11.86
C PRO A 20 1.07 -18.50 -11.52
N SER A 21 -0.13 -19.02 -11.77
CA SER A 21 -0.50 -20.44 -11.64
C SER A 21 0.41 -21.42 -12.40
N TRP A 22 1.16 -20.96 -13.40
CA TRP A 22 2.13 -21.78 -14.15
C TRP A 22 3.50 -21.90 -13.47
N HIS A 23 3.80 -21.08 -12.45
CA HIS A 23 5.03 -21.20 -11.68
C HIS A 23 5.09 -22.54 -10.95
N ARG A 24 6.29 -23.13 -10.85
CA ARG A 24 6.50 -24.46 -10.23
C ARG A 24 7.54 -24.46 -9.13
N GLY A 25 8.24 -23.34 -8.91
CA GLY A 25 9.22 -23.21 -7.82
C GLY A 25 8.58 -22.61 -6.56
N ASP A 26 9.41 -22.32 -5.55
CA ASP A 26 8.98 -21.55 -4.37
C ASP A 26 8.51 -20.15 -4.83
N PRO A 27 7.33 -19.68 -4.40
CA PRO A 27 6.87 -18.31 -4.63
C PRO A 27 7.85 -17.21 -4.20
N LYS A 28 8.71 -17.48 -3.20
CA LYS A 28 9.76 -16.56 -2.72
C LYS A 28 10.92 -16.43 -3.71
N GLU A 29 11.16 -17.44 -4.54
CA GLU A 29 12.21 -17.45 -5.55
C GLU A 29 11.75 -16.86 -6.89
N PHE A 30 10.47 -16.48 -7.00
CA PHE A 30 9.93 -15.87 -8.20
C PHE A 30 10.54 -14.47 -8.42
N SER A 31 11.43 -14.36 -9.41
CA SER A 31 12.30 -13.20 -9.60
C SER A 31 11.65 -12.01 -10.31
N TYR A 32 10.53 -12.21 -11.00
CA TYR A 32 9.85 -11.13 -11.73
C TYR A 32 9.05 -10.26 -10.78
N ASN A 33 9.22 -8.93 -10.88
CA ASN A 33 8.39 -7.98 -10.15
C ASN A 33 6.99 -7.90 -10.80
N MET A 34 6.01 -8.47 -10.11
CA MET A 34 4.60 -8.52 -10.54
C MET A 34 3.69 -7.72 -9.61
N SER A 35 4.22 -6.73 -8.89
CA SER A 35 3.42 -5.85 -8.03
C SER A 35 2.41 -5.02 -8.83
N ASN A 36 2.78 -4.66 -10.05
CA ASN A 36 1.98 -3.84 -10.96
C ASN A 36 1.86 -4.48 -12.35
N ALA A 37 0.71 -4.28 -12.99
CA ALA A 37 0.43 -4.63 -14.37
C ALA A 37 0.07 -3.37 -15.16
N ARG A 38 0.75 -3.08 -16.27
CA ARG A 38 0.41 -1.92 -17.09
C ARG A 38 -0.81 -2.23 -17.96
N SER A 39 -1.79 -1.34 -17.97
CA SER A 39 -3.00 -1.47 -18.80
C SER A 39 -2.69 -1.64 -20.29
N ASP A 40 -1.69 -0.92 -20.81
CA ASP A 40 -1.27 -0.92 -22.22
C ASP A 40 -0.76 -2.28 -22.73
N THR A 41 -0.14 -3.07 -21.87
CA THR A 41 0.50 -4.37 -22.20
C THR A 41 -0.16 -5.53 -21.46
N LEU A 42 -1.35 -5.29 -20.88
CA LEU A 42 -2.08 -6.24 -20.06
C LEU A 42 -2.46 -7.50 -20.85
N LEU A 43 -2.84 -7.31 -22.11
CA LEU A 43 -3.26 -8.40 -23.02
C LEU A 43 -2.08 -9.09 -23.72
N ASP A 44 -0.90 -8.50 -23.73
CA ASP A 44 0.29 -9.10 -24.34
C ASP A 44 0.95 -10.11 -23.40
N LYS A 45 0.83 -9.89 -22.09
CA LYS A 45 1.47 -10.70 -21.06
C LYS A 45 0.54 -11.81 -20.60
N ARG A 46 0.87 -13.07 -20.90
CA ARG A 46 0.11 -14.26 -20.48
C ARG A 46 -0.21 -14.29 -18.99
N SER A 47 0.72 -13.84 -18.14
CA SER A 47 0.55 -13.78 -16.68
C SER A 47 -0.56 -12.85 -16.22
N PHE A 48 -1.02 -11.90 -17.06
CA PHE A 48 -2.13 -10.99 -16.76
C PHE A 48 -3.35 -11.26 -17.63
N LYS A 49 -3.15 -11.57 -18.92
CA LYS A 49 -4.23 -11.94 -19.84
C LYS A 49 -5.04 -13.14 -19.33
N SER A 50 -4.37 -14.22 -18.93
CA SER A 50 -5.04 -15.43 -18.45
C SER A 50 -5.95 -15.18 -17.25
N PRO A 51 -5.50 -14.55 -16.14
CA PRO A 51 -6.41 -14.26 -15.02
C PRO A 51 -7.54 -13.30 -15.39
N LEU A 52 -7.28 -12.27 -16.21
CA LEU A 52 -8.32 -11.34 -16.68
C LEU A 52 -9.44 -12.07 -17.44
N GLU A 53 -9.08 -12.92 -18.42
CA GLU A 53 -10.04 -13.68 -19.24
C GLU A 53 -10.82 -14.70 -18.41
N LYS A 54 -10.22 -15.24 -17.35
CA LYS A 54 -10.85 -16.17 -16.40
C LYS A 54 -11.68 -15.49 -15.31
N GLY A 55 -11.87 -14.17 -15.39
CA GLY A 55 -12.66 -13.42 -14.41
C GLY A 55 -11.99 -13.25 -13.05
N LYS A 56 -10.67 -13.46 -12.93
CA LYS A 56 -9.91 -13.25 -11.69
C LYS A 56 -9.58 -11.78 -11.45
N ARG A 57 -10.64 -10.96 -11.39
CA ARG A 57 -10.59 -9.53 -11.12
C ARG A 57 -10.82 -9.30 -9.63
N CYS A 58 -10.05 -8.41 -9.01
CA CYS A 58 -10.22 -8.03 -7.61
C CYS A 58 -10.14 -6.51 -7.46
N VAL A 59 -10.59 -6.02 -6.30
CA VAL A 59 -10.43 -4.63 -5.89
C VAL A 59 -9.47 -4.60 -4.71
N ILE A 60 -8.35 -3.90 -4.86
CA ILE A 60 -7.40 -3.66 -3.77
C ILE A 60 -7.90 -2.48 -2.97
N LEU A 61 -8.00 -2.66 -1.66
CA LEU A 61 -8.37 -1.62 -0.70
C LEU A 61 -7.12 -1.01 -0.08
N ALA A 62 -7.09 0.32 0.02
CA ALA A 62 -6.09 1.07 0.77
C ALA A 62 -6.69 2.36 1.33
N GLU A 63 -6.12 2.94 2.39
CA GLU A 63 -6.46 4.32 2.76
C GLU A 63 -5.96 5.34 1.72
N GLY A 64 -4.88 4.98 1.04
CA GLY A 64 -4.18 5.77 0.02
C GLY A 64 -2.90 5.06 -0.40
N PHE A 65 -2.12 5.69 -1.27
CA PHE A 65 -0.81 5.18 -1.72
C PHE A 65 0.25 6.29 -1.70
N PHE A 66 1.51 5.89 -1.76
CA PHE A 66 2.64 6.81 -1.80
C PHE A 66 3.24 6.89 -3.20
N GLU A 67 3.70 8.06 -3.59
CA GLU A 67 4.49 8.26 -4.79
C GLU A 67 5.58 9.33 -4.56
N TRP A 68 6.70 9.22 -5.27
CA TRP A 68 7.87 10.07 -5.05
C TRP A 68 8.13 10.99 -6.24
N GLU A 69 8.00 12.30 -6.03
CA GLU A 69 8.43 13.32 -6.98
C GLU A 69 9.95 13.30 -7.12
N THR A 70 10.45 13.21 -8.34
CA THR A 70 11.89 13.36 -8.60
C THR A 70 12.21 14.83 -8.82
N GLN A 71 12.83 15.46 -7.81
CA GLN A 71 13.20 16.87 -7.83
C GLN A 71 14.55 17.10 -8.52
N LYS A 72 14.89 18.37 -8.76
CA LYS A 72 16.20 18.78 -9.28
C LYS A 72 17.32 18.20 -8.40
N GLY A 73 18.32 17.60 -9.04
CA GLY A 73 19.44 16.95 -8.35
C GLY A 73 19.13 15.53 -7.86
N GLY A 74 18.03 14.91 -8.30
CA GLY A 74 17.71 13.49 -8.04
C GLY A 74 17.18 13.20 -6.64
N LYS A 75 16.97 14.25 -5.82
CA LYS A 75 16.28 14.12 -4.53
C LYS A 75 14.82 13.72 -4.77
N LYS A 76 14.27 12.91 -3.86
CA LYS A 76 12.89 12.43 -3.94
C LYS A 76 12.07 12.98 -2.80
N GLN A 77 10.92 13.58 -3.12
CA GLN A 77 9.92 14.02 -2.16
C GLN A 77 8.73 13.06 -2.18
N PRO A 78 8.44 12.34 -1.08
CA PRO A 78 7.26 11.50 -1.00
C PRO A 78 5.97 12.32 -0.85
N TYR A 79 4.92 11.85 -1.50
CA TYR A 79 3.55 12.34 -1.36
C TYR A 79 2.65 11.17 -0.97
N TYR A 80 1.65 11.46 -0.14
CA TYR A 80 0.54 10.56 0.14
C TYR A 80 -0.67 10.98 -0.69
N ILE A 81 -1.28 10.01 -1.37
CA ILE A 81 -2.35 10.21 -2.37
C ILE A 81 -3.55 9.36 -1.98
N TYR A 82 -4.74 9.97 -1.97
CA TYR A 82 -5.98 9.35 -1.48
C TYR A 82 -7.20 9.93 -2.22
N PHE A 83 -8.39 9.34 -2.03
CA PHE A 83 -9.62 9.90 -2.60
C PHE A 83 -9.87 11.32 -2.09
N LYS A 84 -10.34 12.21 -2.96
CA LYS A 84 -10.87 13.51 -2.53
C LYS A 84 -11.96 13.28 -1.50
N LYS A 85 -11.93 14.04 -0.41
CA LYS A 85 -13.04 14.02 0.54
C LYS A 85 -14.25 14.64 -0.15
N ASP A 86 -15.38 13.94 -0.14
CA ASP A 86 -16.63 14.54 -0.62
C ASP A 86 -16.87 15.81 0.19
N ALA A 87 -17.21 16.92 -0.48
CA ALA A 87 -17.59 18.14 0.22
C ALA A 87 -18.73 17.76 1.17
N LYS A 88 -18.56 18.02 2.48
CA LYS A 88 -19.55 17.68 3.51
C LYS A 88 -20.93 18.02 2.97
N VAL A 89 -21.74 17.01 2.68
CA VAL A 89 -23.16 17.21 2.44
C VAL A 89 -23.70 17.67 3.79
N GLU A 90 -23.96 18.97 3.92
CA GLU A 90 -24.74 19.49 5.03
C GLU A 90 -26.13 18.84 4.92
N VAL A 91 -26.31 17.74 5.64
CA VAL A 91 -27.64 17.19 5.88
C VAL A 91 -28.31 18.21 6.79
N LYS A 92 -29.09 19.12 6.19
CA LYS A 92 -30.05 19.91 6.94
C LYS A 92 -31.13 18.96 7.40
N GLU A 93 -31.11 18.62 8.69
CA GLU A 93 -32.29 18.07 9.35
C GLU A 93 -33.39 19.14 9.27
N GLU A 94 -34.33 18.98 8.35
CA GLU A 94 -35.58 19.75 8.39
C GLU A 94 -36.41 19.19 9.55
N GLU A 95 -36.39 19.88 10.70
CA GLU A 95 -37.33 19.63 11.78
C GLU A 95 -38.76 19.85 11.24
N MET A 96 -39.50 18.76 11.11
CA MET A 96 -40.94 18.80 10.86
C MET A 96 -41.65 19.06 12.19
N SER A 97 -42.02 20.31 12.42
CA SER A 97 -42.77 20.74 13.60
C SER A 97 -44.16 20.10 13.61
N ALA A 98 -44.42 19.18 14.54
CA ALA A 98 -45.77 18.76 14.91
C ALA A 98 -46.17 19.44 16.22
N THR A 99 -47.28 20.15 16.19
CA THR A 99 -47.88 20.88 17.31
C THR A 99 -48.57 19.98 18.33
N GLU A 100 -48.37 20.36 19.60
CA GLU A 100 -49.22 20.21 20.80
C GLU A 100 -49.53 18.83 21.42
N GLY A 101 -49.16 18.70 22.71
CA GLY A 101 -50.00 18.02 23.69
C GLY A 101 -49.31 17.31 24.86
N GLY A 102 -49.01 18.05 25.95
CA GLY A 102 -49.05 17.51 27.33
C GLY A 102 -47.76 16.96 27.96
N ASN A 103 -47.34 17.57 29.08
CA ASN A 103 -46.30 17.13 30.03
C ASN A 103 -46.97 16.98 31.43
N PRO A 104 -46.35 16.49 32.52
CA PRO A 104 -45.20 15.57 32.72
C PRO A 104 -45.56 14.36 33.62
N LYS A 105 -44.81 13.26 33.54
CA LYS A 105 -44.40 12.51 34.76
C LYS A 105 -43.00 11.95 34.59
N GLY A 106 -42.12 12.34 35.51
CA GLY A 106 -40.71 12.04 35.50
C GLY A 106 -40.37 10.57 35.66
N LYS A 107 -39.26 10.18 35.04
CA LYS A 107 -38.45 9.04 35.42
C LYS A 107 -36.98 9.42 35.25
N GLN A 108 -36.21 9.07 36.28
CA GLN A 108 -34.77 9.30 36.42
C GLN A 108 -33.99 8.85 35.18
N VAL A 109 -33.07 9.71 34.77
CA VAL A 109 -31.97 9.41 33.84
C VAL A 109 -31.02 8.46 34.57
N LEU A 110 -31.06 7.17 34.20
CA LEU A 110 -29.99 6.22 34.50
C LEU A 110 -29.01 6.31 33.34
N SER A 111 -27.80 6.80 33.61
CA SER A 111 -26.68 6.83 32.69
C SER A 111 -26.37 5.41 32.21
N GLN A 112 -26.78 5.08 31.00
CA GLN A 112 -26.31 3.88 30.31
C GLN A 112 -25.00 4.26 29.60
N GLU A 113 -23.90 3.64 30.05
CA GLU A 113 -22.64 3.63 29.30
C GLU A 113 -22.90 3.09 27.88
N PRO A 114 -22.21 3.62 26.85
CA PRO A 114 -22.45 3.19 25.48
C PRO A 114 -22.08 1.71 25.30
N GLU A 115 -23.00 0.98 24.68
CA GLU A 115 -22.97 -0.47 24.50
C GLU A 115 -21.91 -0.87 23.46
N VAL A 116 -20.84 -1.55 23.92
CA VAL A 116 -19.75 -2.05 23.08
C VAL A 116 -20.28 -3.06 22.03
N LYS A 117 -20.37 -2.65 20.76
CA LYS A 117 -20.68 -3.56 19.65
C LYS A 117 -19.44 -4.38 19.26
N LYS A 118 -19.41 -5.66 19.66
CA LYS A 118 -18.40 -6.64 19.24
C LYS A 118 -18.64 -7.10 17.79
N ILE A 119 -17.93 -6.52 16.83
CA ILE A 119 -17.87 -7.07 15.47
C ILE A 119 -16.88 -8.24 15.47
N HIS A 120 -17.37 -9.45 15.19
CA HIS A 120 -16.55 -10.64 15.09
C HIS A 120 -16.05 -10.79 13.65
N VAL A 121 -14.81 -10.38 13.37
CA VAL A 121 -14.11 -10.74 12.13
C VAL A 121 -13.46 -12.11 12.38
N LYS A 122 -13.97 -13.16 11.73
CA LYS A 122 -13.32 -14.48 11.73
C LYS A 122 -12.33 -14.53 10.57
N ASP A 123 -11.05 -14.71 10.89
CA ASP A 123 -10.09 -15.19 9.89
C ASP A 123 -10.22 -16.72 9.71
N GLU A 124 -9.57 -17.28 8.69
CA GLU A 124 -9.56 -18.73 8.43
C GLU A 124 -8.94 -19.56 9.58
N SER A 125 -8.31 -18.90 10.57
CA SER A 125 -7.76 -19.51 11.78
C SER A 125 -8.73 -19.49 12.98
N GLY A 126 -9.91 -18.88 12.84
CA GLY A 126 -10.88 -18.72 13.92
C GLY A 126 -10.48 -17.70 14.98
N THR A 127 -9.47 -16.87 14.72
CA THR A 127 -8.96 -15.89 15.68
C THR A 127 -9.83 -14.63 15.66
N SER A 128 -10.53 -14.37 16.76
CA SER A 128 -11.33 -13.14 16.92
C SER A 128 -10.42 -11.98 17.35
N THR A 129 -10.28 -10.97 16.50
CA THR A 129 -9.56 -9.74 16.85
C THR A 129 -10.50 -8.74 17.51
N LYS A 130 -10.10 -8.16 18.65
CA LYS A 130 -10.83 -7.03 19.26
C LYS A 130 -10.52 -5.76 18.46
N VAL A 131 -11.51 -5.22 17.75
CA VAL A 131 -11.42 -3.90 17.12
C VAL A 131 -11.80 -2.84 18.16
N LYS A 132 -10.99 -1.79 18.30
CA LYS A 132 -11.31 -0.69 19.21
C LYS A 132 -12.36 0.23 18.58
N GLU A 133 -13.21 0.83 19.41
CA GLU A 133 -14.28 1.74 18.96
C GLU A 133 -13.73 2.99 18.24
N GLU A 134 -12.56 3.48 18.67
CA GLU A 134 -11.80 4.53 17.98
C GLU A 134 -11.38 4.14 16.55
N ASP A 135 -11.07 2.86 16.30
CA ASP A 135 -10.72 2.37 14.96
C ASP A 135 -11.98 2.21 14.08
N ILE A 136 -13.13 1.87 14.68
CA ILE A 136 -14.43 1.77 13.97
C ILE A 136 -14.91 3.18 13.56
N ALA A 137 -14.85 4.15 14.48
CA ALA A 137 -15.21 5.54 14.19
C ALA A 137 -14.30 6.14 13.10
N ARG A 138 -12.98 5.87 13.16
CA ARG A 138 -12.03 6.26 12.10
C ARG A 138 -12.38 5.62 10.76
N CYS A 139 -12.76 4.34 10.73
CA CYS A 139 -13.19 3.67 9.50
C CYS A 139 -14.47 4.28 8.89
N GLY A 140 -15.39 4.82 9.71
CA GLY A 140 -16.60 5.48 9.22
C GLY A 140 -16.35 6.80 8.48
N GLU A 141 -15.20 7.44 8.70
CA GLU A 141 -14.82 8.71 8.08
C GLU A 141 -13.88 8.55 6.87
N ILE A 142 -13.29 7.36 6.68
CA ILE A 142 -12.32 7.12 5.63
C ILE A 142 -13.00 6.46 4.43
N ARG A 143 -13.05 7.20 3.33
CA ARG A 143 -13.36 6.65 2.02
C ARG A 143 -12.14 5.87 1.50
N LEU A 144 -12.19 4.54 1.61
CA LEU A 144 -11.11 3.67 1.14
C LEU A 144 -10.89 3.82 -0.36
N LEU A 145 -9.63 3.92 -0.76
CA LEU A 145 -9.18 3.82 -2.14
C LEU A 145 -9.42 2.41 -2.69
N THR A 146 -10.07 2.35 -3.84
CA THR A 146 -10.44 1.14 -4.56
C THR A 146 -9.68 1.07 -5.86
N MET A 147 -8.69 0.16 -5.94
CA MET A 147 -7.83 0.00 -7.12
C MET A 147 -8.17 -1.29 -7.86
N ALA A 148 -8.29 -1.21 -9.19
CA ALA A 148 -8.50 -2.37 -10.04
C ALA A 148 -7.27 -3.28 -10.02
N GLY A 149 -7.49 -4.55 -9.71
CA GLY A 149 -6.46 -5.58 -9.70
C GLY A 149 -6.84 -6.85 -10.44
N LEU A 150 -5.82 -7.66 -10.66
CA LEU A 150 -5.97 -9.06 -11.05
C LEU A 150 -5.34 -9.93 -9.97
N PHE A 151 -5.93 -11.10 -9.75
CA PHE A 151 -5.34 -12.11 -8.89
C PHE A 151 -5.11 -13.42 -9.65
N ASP A 152 -4.21 -14.25 -9.11
CA ASP A 152 -4.10 -15.64 -9.50
C ASP A 152 -3.96 -16.52 -8.26
N CYS A 153 -4.25 -17.81 -8.43
CA CYS A 153 -4.04 -18.82 -7.40
C CYS A 153 -2.90 -19.73 -7.87
N TRP A 154 -1.82 -19.72 -7.12
CA TRP A 154 -0.71 -20.64 -7.30
C TRP A 154 -0.90 -21.81 -6.33
N GLN A 155 -0.77 -23.04 -6.83
CA GLN A 155 -0.87 -24.23 -6.00
C GLN A 155 0.50 -24.86 -5.86
N ALA A 156 0.85 -25.25 -4.64
CA ALA A 156 2.11 -25.91 -4.37
C ALA A 156 2.24 -27.21 -5.20
N PRO A 157 3.38 -27.44 -5.89
CA PRO A 157 3.60 -28.66 -6.64
C PRO A 157 3.52 -29.90 -5.73
N LYS A 158 3.03 -31.00 -6.29
CA LYS A 158 3.05 -32.31 -5.61
C LYS A 158 4.47 -32.69 -5.22
N GLY A 159 4.65 -33.19 -4.01
CA GLY A 159 5.95 -33.54 -3.44
C GLY A 159 6.79 -32.35 -2.95
N SER A 160 6.25 -31.12 -2.96
CA SER A 160 6.88 -29.98 -2.29
C SER A 160 6.55 -29.97 -0.79
N ALA A 161 7.34 -29.25 0.02
CA ALA A 161 7.12 -29.15 1.46
C ALA A 161 5.74 -28.59 1.85
N ASN A 162 5.09 -27.87 0.94
CA ASN A 162 3.81 -27.18 1.17
C ASN A 162 2.70 -27.76 0.26
N GLU A 163 2.81 -29.02 -0.17
CA GLU A 163 1.83 -29.65 -1.07
C GLU A 163 0.38 -29.46 -0.57
N GLY A 164 -0.51 -29.02 -1.47
CA GLY A 164 -1.92 -28.77 -1.16
C GLY A 164 -2.23 -27.36 -0.66
N GLU A 165 -1.21 -26.51 -0.42
CA GLU A 165 -1.44 -25.10 -0.10
C GLU A 165 -1.72 -24.26 -1.37
N ASP A 166 -2.75 -23.43 -1.27
CA ASP A 166 -3.11 -22.41 -2.28
C ASP A 166 -2.56 -21.05 -1.85
N LEU A 167 -1.87 -20.36 -2.75
CA LEU A 167 -1.42 -18.99 -2.59
C LEU A 167 -2.20 -18.06 -3.51
N PHE A 168 -3.08 -17.26 -2.91
CA PHE A 168 -3.71 -16.15 -3.60
C PHE A 168 -2.78 -14.94 -3.61
N SER A 169 -2.54 -14.40 -4.80
CA SER A 169 -1.66 -13.26 -5.00
C SER A 169 -2.21 -12.33 -6.06
N TYR A 170 -1.92 -11.03 -5.93
CA TYR A 170 -2.50 -10.00 -6.77
C TYR A 170 -1.47 -9.01 -7.34
N THR A 171 -1.89 -8.33 -8.40
CA THR A 171 -1.19 -7.21 -9.01
C THR A 171 -2.14 -6.02 -9.14
N ILE A 172 -1.62 -4.80 -8.96
CA ILE A 172 -2.38 -3.57 -9.17
C ILE A 172 -2.28 -3.18 -10.64
N ILE A 173 -3.40 -2.93 -11.30
CA ILE A 173 -3.36 -2.39 -12.67
C ILE A 173 -2.97 -0.92 -12.60
N THR A 174 -2.03 -0.51 -13.44
CA THR A 174 -1.61 0.89 -13.59
C THR A 174 -2.04 1.43 -14.93
N VAL A 175 -2.33 2.72 -14.97
CA VAL A 175 -2.64 3.53 -16.16
C VAL A 175 -1.67 4.71 -16.23
N ASP A 176 -1.72 5.49 -17.31
CA ASP A 176 -1.02 6.77 -17.34
C ASP A 176 -1.57 7.69 -16.24
N SER A 177 -0.72 8.53 -15.65
CA SER A 177 -1.21 9.51 -14.68
C SER A 177 -2.20 10.48 -15.32
N SER A 178 -3.23 10.82 -14.55
CA SER A 178 -4.14 11.91 -14.90
C SER A 178 -3.39 13.25 -14.96
N PRO A 179 -3.95 14.29 -15.63
CA PRO A 179 -3.32 15.60 -15.73
C PRO A 179 -2.89 16.17 -14.37
N SER A 180 -3.70 15.96 -13.33
CA SER A 180 -3.45 16.50 -11.99
C SER A 180 -2.28 15.83 -11.26
N LEU A 181 -1.92 14.59 -11.62
CA LEU A 181 -0.79 13.84 -11.04
C LEU A 181 0.42 13.71 -11.97
N LYS A 182 0.34 14.21 -13.20
CA LYS A 182 1.40 14.02 -14.22
C LYS A 182 2.74 14.63 -13.83
N TRP A 183 2.72 15.72 -13.06
CA TRP A 183 3.91 16.39 -12.55
C TRP A 183 4.66 15.53 -11.51
N LEU A 184 3.95 14.65 -10.80
CA LEU A 184 4.48 13.81 -9.74
C LEU A 184 5.12 12.52 -10.29
N HIS A 185 4.38 11.82 -11.14
CA HIS A 185 4.82 10.57 -11.76
C HIS A 185 4.07 10.31 -13.07
N ASN A 186 4.60 9.46 -13.95
CA ASN A 186 4.00 9.18 -15.26
C ASN A 186 2.89 8.12 -15.23
N ARG A 187 2.77 7.36 -14.14
CA ARG A 187 1.80 6.28 -13.93
C ARG A 187 1.08 6.45 -12.60
N MET A 188 -0.16 5.98 -12.57
CA MET A 188 -0.99 5.86 -11.35
C MET A 188 -1.74 4.52 -11.33
N PRO A 189 -2.23 4.05 -10.18
CA PRO A 189 -3.15 2.92 -10.12
C PRO A 189 -4.45 3.21 -10.89
N ALA A 190 -5.04 2.19 -11.49
CA ALA A 190 -6.37 2.26 -12.08
C ALA A 190 -7.42 2.32 -10.95
N ILE A 191 -7.94 3.52 -10.67
CA ILE A 191 -8.91 3.74 -9.61
C ILE A 191 -10.32 3.38 -10.09
N LEU A 192 -11.09 2.71 -9.25
CA LEU A 192 -12.52 2.46 -9.44
C LEU A 192 -13.28 3.41 -8.51
N ASP A 193 -13.90 4.44 -9.06
CA ASP A 193 -14.55 5.53 -8.34
C ASP A 193 -16.04 5.23 -8.15
N GLY A 194 -16.39 4.75 -6.96
CA GLY A 194 -17.76 4.49 -6.55
C GLY A 194 -18.21 3.03 -6.70
N GLU A 195 -19.35 2.73 -6.09
CA GLU A 195 -19.88 1.36 -5.96
C GLU A 195 -20.22 0.70 -7.29
N GLU A 196 -20.67 1.48 -8.28
CA GLU A 196 -21.07 0.92 -9.57
C GLU A 196 -19.86 0.43 -10.38
N GLU A 197 -18.75 1.16 -10.38
CA GLU A 197 -17.53 0.71 -11.05
C GLU A 197 -16.88 -0.48 -10.32
N VAL A 198 -16.90 -0.46 -8.98
CA VAL A 198 -16.47 -1.60 -8.16
C VAL A 198 -17.31 -2.84 -8.50
N ARG A 199 -18.63 -2.69 -8.58
CA ARG A 199 -19.55 -3.78 -8.97
C ARG A 199 -19.25 -4.28 -10.37
N GLN A 200 -19.18 -3.39 -11.36
CA GLN A 200 -18.89 -3.78 -12.75
C GLN A 200 -17.53 -4.46 -12.89
N TRP A 201 -16.53 -4.05 -12.10
CA TRP A 201 -15.24 -4.69 -12.08
C TRP A 201 -15.29 -6.07 -11.42
N LEU A 202 -15.99 -6.26 -10.31
CA LEU A 202 -16.04 -7.54 -9.60
C LEU A 202 -16.98 -8.57 -10.24
N ASP A 203 -18.05 -8.11 -10.90
CA ASP A 203 -19.10 -8.97 -11.45
C ASP A 203 -18.64 -9.64 -12.76
N CYS A 204 -17.83 -10.70 -12.63
CA CYS A 204 -17.31 -11.44 -13.77
C CYS A 204 -18.33 -12.35 -14.47
N GLY A 205 -19.48 -12.62 -13.82
CA GLY A 205 -20.60 -13.35 -14.39
C GLY A 205 -21.37 -12.51 -15.41
N GLU A 206 -21.70 -11.27 -15.05
CA GLU A 206 -22.51 -10.39 -15.90
C GLU A 206 -21.68 -9.42 -16.74
N VAL A 207 -20.47 -9.05 -16.29
CA VAL A 207 -19.59 -8.10 -17.00
C VAL A 207 -18.41 -8.82 -17.64
N PRO A 208 -18.44 -9.03 -18.98
CA PRO A 208 -17.30 -9.55 -19.72
C PRO A 208 -16.06 -8.69 -19.52
N TRP A 209 -14.88 -9.33 -19.44
CA TRP A 209 -13.62 -8.64 -19.20
C TRP A 209 -13.34 -7.51 -20.19
N LYS A 210 -13.77 -7.64 -21.47
CA LYS A 210 -13.64 -6.59 -22.49
C LYS A 210 -14.38 -5.30 -22.10
N LYS A 211 -15.57 -5.42 -21.51
CA LYS A 211 -16.34 -4.27 -21.02
C LYS A 211 -15.71 -3.70 -19.74
N ALA A 212 -15.27 -4.58 -18.83
CA ALA A 212 -14.62 -4.16 -17.58
C ALA A 212 -13.35 -3.33 -17.83
N LEU A 213 -12.59 -3.60 -18.91
CA LEU A 213 -11.42 -2.81 -19.28
C LEU A 213 -11.72 -1.33 -19.57
N ASN A 214 -12.95 -0.96 -19.90
CA ASN A 214 -13.32 0.46 -20.08
C ASN A 214 -13.21 1.26 -18.78
N LEU A 215 -13.23 0.60 -17.62
CA LEU A 215 -13.04 1.21 -16.30
C LEU A 215 -11.57 1.52 -15.99
N VAL A 216 -10.64 0.91 -16.73
CA VAL A 216 -9.18 1.00 -16.51
C VAL A 216 -8.62 2.23 -17.23
N THR A 217 -8.97 3.41 -16.73
CA THR A 217 -8.60 4.71 -17.29
C THR A 217 -8.10 5.67 -16.19
N PRO A 218 -7.29 6.69 -16.51
CA PRO A 218 -6.91 7.73 -15.55
C PRO A 218 -8.12 8.51 -15.04
N LYS A 219 -8.12 8.86 -13.75
CA LYS A 219 -9.19 9.65 -13.12
C LYS A 219 -8.63 10.78 -12.28
N ASP A 220 -9.31 11.92 -12.29
CA ASP A 220 -9.00 13.11 -11.49
C ASP A 220 -9.83 13.18 -10.18
N CYS A 221 -9.99 12.02 -9.53
CA CYS A 221 -10.72 11.82 -8.28
C CYS A 221 -9.83 11.80 -7.03
N LEU A 222 -8.54 12.14 -7.17
CA LEU A 222 -7.53 12.03 -6.12
C LEU A 222 -7.04 13.38 -5.62
N GLU A 223 -6.67 13.40 -4.34
CA GLU A 223 -6.00 14.49 -3.64
C GLU A 223 -4.67 13.98 -3.07
N TRP A 224 -3.76 14.89 -2.75
CA TRP A 224 -2.44 14.53 -2.23
C TRP A 224 -1.86 15.62 -1.34
N HIS A 225 -0.92 15.23 -0.48
CA HIS A 225 -0.08 16.17 0.26
C HIS A 225 1.34 15.60 0.44
N PRO A 226 2.37 16.45 0.57
CA PRO A 226 3.73 15.98 0.83
C PRO A 226 3.82 15.38 2.23
N VAL A 227 4.64 14.33 2.38
CA VAL A 227 4.88 13.66 3.66
C VAL A 227 6.36 13.60 4.00
N SER A 228 6.68 13.20 5.23
CA SER A 228 8.07 13.04 5.69
C SER A 228 8.77 11.86 5.00
N THR A 229 10.10 11.94 4.86
CA THR A 229 10.94 10.83 4.37
C THR A 229 10.95 9.60 5.29
N ILE A 230 10.29 9.65 6.45
CA ILE A 230 10.09 8.49 7.32
C ILE A 230 9.48 7.30 6.55
N VAL A 231 8.62 7.55 5.57
CA VAL A 231 7.96 6.52 4.75
C VAL A 231 8.93 5.75 3.84
N ASN A 232 10.13 6.29 3.58
CA ASN A 232 11.12 5.64 2.71
C ASN A 232 11.62 4.30 3.28
N ASN A 233 11.52 4.09 4.60
CA ASN A 233 11.83 2.82 5.23
C ASN A 233 10.54 2.07 5.58
N SER A 234 10.26 1.01 4.84
CA SER A 234 9.04 0.19 4.98
C SER A 234 8.86 -0.48 6.35
N ARG A 235 9.89 -0.48 7.22
CA ARG A 235 9.77 -0.94 8.61
C ARG A 235 9.02 0.06 9.51
N ASN A 236 8.92 1.32 9.09
CA ASN A 236 8.22 2.35 9.82
C ASN A 236 6.70 2.21 9.60
N LYS A 237 5.98 1.83 10.66
CA LYS A 237 4.53 1.62 10.66
C LYS A 237 3.86 2.55 11.68
N SER A 238 3.97 3.86 11.45
CA SER A 238 3.44 4.88 12.36
C SER A 238 2.53 5.89 11.64
N PRO A 239 1.61 6.55 12.35
CA PRO A 239 0.75 7.59 11.77
C PRO A 239 1.53 8.75 11.14
N GLU A 240 2.78 8.98 11.56
CA GLU A 240 3.66 10.00 10.98
C GLU A 240 3.95 9.79 9.48
N CYS A 241 3.78 8.57 8.96
CA CYS A 241 4.03 8.27 7.54
C CYS A 241 3.04 8.97 6.60
N VAL A 242 1.85 9.31 7.09
CA VAL A 242 0.78 9.94 6.30
C VAL A 242 0.47 11.37 6.75
N LYS A 243 1.21 11.91 7.72
CA LYS A 243 0.98 13.30 8.16
C LYS A 243 1.52 14.28 7.12
N PRO A 244 0.75 15.32 6.76
CA PRO A 244 1.22 16.36 5.87
C PRO A 244 2.40 17.10 6.49
N ILE A 245 3.38 17.46 5.67
CA ILE A 245 4.48 18.35 6.05
C ILE A 245 4.38 19.69 5.31
N ASP A 246 4.93 20.74 5.90
CA ASP A 246 5.14 22.01 5.22
C ASP A 246 6.51 21.97 4.52
N LEU A 247 6.52 22.04 3.19
CA LEU A 247 7.76 22.05 2.40
C LEU A 247 8.55 23.36 2.54
N ALA A 248 7.91 24.46 2.99
CA ALA A 248 8.55 25.74 3.21
C ALA A 248 9.33 25.79 4.54
N GLN A 249 8.92 24.99 5.53
CA GLN A 249 9.62 24.82 6.78
C GLN A 249 10.83 23.90 6.55
N LYS A 250 11.98 24.51 6.24
CA LYS A 250 13.27 23.80 6.29
C LYS A 250 13.36 23.13 7.65
N THR A 251 13.47 21.80 7.66
CA THR A 251 13.73 21.04 8.86
C THR A 251 15.00 21.57 9.52
N GLU A 252 14.84 22.31 10.62
CA GLU A 252 15.93 22.52 11.55
C GLU A 252 16.34 21.12 12.01
N LYS A 253 17.54 20.70 11.62
CA LYS A 253 18.13 19.49 12.19
C LYS A 253 18.24 19.75 13.70
N PRO A 254 17.79 18.86 14.58
CA PRO A 254 18.16 18.97 15.97
C PRO A 254 19.68 18.81 16.04
N VAL A 255 20.37 19.91 16.31
CA VAL A 255 21.77 19.90 16.74
C VAL A 255 21.77 19.43 18.19
N THR A 256 21.58 18.12 18.41
CA THR A 256 22.02 17.50 19.67
C THR A 256 23.32 16.75 19.36
N GLY A 257 24.38 17.53 19.19
CA GLY A 257 25.71 17.00 19.38
C GLY A 257 25.90 16.74 20.87
N THR A 258 26.01 15.48 21.28
CA THR A 258 26.98 15.13 22.31
C THR A 258 27.47 13.70 22.06
N LEU A 259 28.71 13.65 21.59
CA LEU A 259 29.68 12.57 21.76
C LEU A 259 29.65 12.00 23.20
N PHE A 260 28.80 11.01 23.50
CA PHE A 260 28.82 10.32 24.79
C PHE A 260 29.14 8.81 24.73
N SER A 261 29.67 8.32 23.60
CA SER A 261 30.06 6.90 23.47
C SER A 261 31.54 6.64 23.18
N TYR A 262 32.39 7.67 23.10
CA TYR A 262 33.83 7.51 22.79
C TYR A 262 34.78 7.62 24.00
N PHE A 263 34.27 7.87 25.21
CA PHE A 263 35.06 7.89 26.46
C PHE A 263 34.81 6.66 27.34
N LYS A 264 35.12 5.47 26.83
CA LYS A 264 35.50 4.31 27.64
C LYS A 264 36.52 3.46 26.89
N ARG A 265 37.78 3.89 26.92
CA ARG A 265 38.93 3.01 26.68
C ARG A 265 40.06 3.40 27.61
N SER A 266 40.32 2.56 28.61
CA SER A 266 41.48 2.67 29.50
C SER A 266 42.80 2.52 28.72
N PRO A 267 43.89 3.13 29.18
CA PRO A 267 45.11 3.30 28.40
C PRO A 267 45.97 2.02 28.38
N LYS A 268 46.51 1.66 27.21
CA LYS A 268 47.65 0.75 27.08
C LYS A 268 48.90 1.58 26.81
N LYS A 269 49.94 1.30 27.60
CA LYS A 269 51.31 1.86 27.59
C LYS A 269 51.89 2.05 26.19
N GLU A 270 52.46 3.23 25.96
CA GLU A 270 53.47 3.51 24.94
C GLU A 270 54.84 2.99 25.41
N GLU A 271 55.54 2.27 24.52
CA GLU A 271 56.99 2.12 24.57
C GLU A 271 57.61 2.78 23.32
N LYS A 272 58.33 3.87 23.63
CA LYS A 272 59.39 4.61 22.94
C LYS A 272 59.84 4.23 21.52
N MET A 273 59.91 5.29 20.71
CA MET A 273 60.69 5.45 19.48
C MET A 273 62.21 5.51 19.69
N LEU A 274 62.97 5.03 18.69
CA LEU A 274 64.17 5.60 18.02
C LEU A 274 64.74 4.47 17.13
N SER A 275 65.32 4.64 15.93
CA SER A 275 65.88 5.78 15.20
C SER A 275 66.10 5.37 13.72
N LYS A 276 66.26 6.37 12.86
CA LYS A 276 66.56 6.32 11.41
C LYS A 276 67.95 5.78 11.08
N GLU A 277 68.12 5.24 9.86
CA GLU A 277 69.27 5.36 8.94
C GLU A 277 68.82 4.88 7.53
N GLU A 278 68.62 5.79 6.56
CA GLU A 278 69.53 6.16 5.43
C GLU A 278 69.69 5.14 4.26
N LYS A 279 68.98 5.45 3.15
CA LYS A 279 69.29 5.44 1.68
C LYS A 279 70.36 4.47 1.06
N PRO A 280 70.46 4.30 -0.28
CA PRO A 280 69.47 4.36 -1.38
C PRO A 280 69.65 3.27 -2.50
N SER A 281 68.76 3.31 -3.51
CA SER A 281 68.97 2.93 -4.94
C SER A 281 68.98 1.45 -5.37
N GLN A 282 68.11 1.11 -6.33
CA GLN A 282 68.40 0.71 -7.72
C GLN A 282 67.26 -0.14 -8.34
N GLU A 283 66.72 0.34 -9.46
CA GLU A 283 66.03 -0.44 -10.51
C GLU A 283 67.06 -1.29 -11.31
N PRO A 284 66.69 -2.10 -12.31
CA PRO A 284 65.44 -2.86 -12.58
C PRO A 284 65.75 -4.33 -13.01
N SER A 285 64.76 -5.21 -13.18
CA SER A 285 64.71 -6.14 -14.34
C SER A 285 63.46 -7.03 -14.40
N HIS A 286 62.71 -6.82 -15.48
CA HIS A 286 62.24 -7.79 -16.49
C HIS A 286 61.71 -9.20 -16.15
N LYS A 287 60.58 -9.46 -16.85
CA LYS A 287 60.14 -10.72 -17.51
C LYS A 287 59.49 -11.75 -16.59
N LYS A 288 58.45 -12.51 -16.97
CA LYS A 288 57.56 -12.61 -18.14
C LYS A 288 56.59 -13.75 -17.77
N THR A 289 55.31 -13.67 -18.17
CA THR A 289 54.40 -14.80 -18.50
C THR A 289 54.06 -15.79 -17.37
N LYS A 290 52.90 -16.48 -17.32
CA LYS A 290 51.98 -16.92 -18.38
C LYS A 290 50.62 -17.25 -17.73
N PHE A 291 49.55 -17.01 -18.47
CA PHE A 291 48.22 -17.56 -18.25
C PHE A 291 48.20 -19.08 -18.41
N GLN A 292 47.41 -19.74 -17.58
CA GLN A 292 46.37 -20.70 -17.99
C GLN A 292 45.21 -20.58 -17.00
#